data_AF-A0A9R1JE37-F1
#
_entry.id   AF-A0A9R1JE37-F1
#
_cell.length_a   1.000
_cell.length_b   1.000
_cell.length_c   1.000
_cell.angle_alpha   90.00
_cell.angle_beta   90.00
_cell.angle_gamma   90.00
#
_symmetry.space_group_name_H-M   'P 1'
#
loop_
_entity.id
_entity.type
_entity.pdbx_description
1 polymer ?
#
loop_
_entity_poly.entity_id
_entity_poly.type
_entity_poly.pdbx_seq_one_letter_code
_entity_poly.pdbx_strand_id
1 'polypeptide(L)'
;MKEARTLRRVTIKDMQPDVFSALLHFIYTDSLPDGDKNADMIRHLLVAADRYAMERLKLVCQSILCQNLNVDTVATTWALADQHSCDKLKDACLEYIACSNAMDAVVETQGYKNLKVTDPSLIVDLLESTKKIRNA
;
A
#
# COMPACT_ATOMS: atom_id res chain seq x y z
N MET A 1 13.85 29.60 -36.92
CA MET A 1 12.72 29.45 -35.99
C MET A 1 13.31 29.17 -34.62
N LYS A 2 13.13 30.08 -33.65
CA LYS A 2 13.57 29.87 -32.26
C LYS A 2 12.43 29.19 -31.52
N GLU A 3 12.60 27.93 -31.12
CA GLU A 3 11.69 27.32 -30.15
C GLU A 3 11.79 28.11 -28.85
N ALA A 4 10.76 28.91 -28.56
CA ALA A 4 10.60 29.51 -27.25
C ALA A 4 10.32 28.38 -26.25
N ARG A 5 11.37 27.89 -25.60
CA ARG A 5 11.29 26.93 -24.49
C ARG A 5 10.57 27.61 -23.33
N THR A 6 9.24 27.60 -23.36
CA THR A 6 8.43 27.89 -22.19
C THR A 6 8.67 26.74 -21.22
N LEU A 7 9.50 26.97 -20.20
CA LEU A 7 9.71 26.01 -19.11
C LEU A 7 8.37 25.85 -18.37
N ARG A 8 7.55 24.89 -18.81
CA ARG A 8 6.32 24.51 -18.10
C ARG A 8 6.73 23.76 -16.84
N ARG A 9 6.69 24.47 -15.72
CA ARG A 9 6.97 23.92 -14.39
C ARG A 9 5.72 23.20 -13.89
N VAL A 10 5.88 21.94 -13.47
CA VAL A 10 4.84 21.17 -12.79
C VAL A 10 5.21 21.07 -11.32
N THR A 11 4.34 21.54 -10.44
CA THR A 11 4.53 21.44 -8.98
C THR A 11 3.80 20.19 -8.47
N ILE A 12 4.54 19.28 -7.85
CA ILE A 12 3.99 18.08 -7.22
C ILE A 12 3.83 18.36 -5.73
N LYS A 13 2.61 18.16 -5.23
CA LYS A 13 2.25 18.33 -3.81
C LYS A 13 1.92 16.97 -3.20
N ASP A 14 2.04 16.88 -1.89
CA ASP A 14 1.62 15.72 -1.09
C ASP A 14 2.36 14.43 -1.47
N MET A 15 3.66 14.57 -1.76
CA MET A 15 4.55 13.45 -2.04
C MET A 15 5.91 13.75 -1.44
N GLN A 16 6.46 12.78 -0.71
CA GLN A 16 7.80 12.89 -0.17
C GLN A 16 8.83 12.87 -1.32
N PRO A 17 9.92 13.66 -1.24
CA PRO A 17 10.94 13.71 -2.29
C PRO A 17 11.52 12.34 -2.64
N ASP A 18 11.73 11.48 -1.64
CA ASP A 18 12.30 10.15 -1.83
C ASP A 18 11.35 9.22 -2.58
N VAL A 19 10.04 9.28 -2.28
CA VAL A 19 9.00 8.53 -2.99
C VAL A 19 8.93 8.98 -4.46
N PHE A 20 9.00 10.29 -4.70
CA PHE A 20 8.99 10.83 -6.05
C PHE A 20 10.26 10.45 -6.82
N SER A 21 11.41 10.44 -6.16
CA SER A 21 12.68 9.99 -6.73
C SER A 21 12.59 8.52 -7.16
N ALA A 22 12.03 7.65 -6.32
CA ALA A 22 11.81 6.25 -6.64
C ALA A 22 10.81 6.06 -7.80
N LEU A 23 9.73 6.85 -7.82
CA LEU A 23 8.75 6.88 -8.91
C LEU A 23 9.43 7.23 -10.24
N LEU A 24 10.22 8.31 -10.27
CA LEU A 24 10.97 8.71 -11.46
C LEU A 24 11.98 7.65 -11.89
N HIS A 25 12.71 7.06 -10.94
CA HIS A 25 13.65 5.99 -11.24
C HIS A 25 12.95 4.83 -11.94
N PHE A 26 11.77 4.42 -11.46
CA PHE A 26 10.98 3.38 -12.10
C PHE A 26 10.46 3.77 -13.49
N ILE A 27 10.04 5.03 -13.68
CA ILE A 27 9.63 5.53 -15.01
C ILE A 27 10.76 5.38 -16.04
N TYR A 28 12.00 5.67 -15.63
CA TYR A 28 13.15 5.67 -16.55
C TYR A 28 13.85 4.31 -16.70
N THR A 29 13.77 3.44 -15.69
CA THR A 29 14.56 2.19 -15.65
C THR A 29 13.71 0.93 -15.59
N ASP A 30 12.39 1.07 -15.43
CA ASP A 30 11.47 -0.05 -15.21
C ASP A 30 11.76 -0.85 -13.91
N SER A 31 12.63 -0.34 -13.04
CA SER A 31 13.11 -1.01 -11.82
C SER A 31 12.98 -0.12 -10.58
N LEU A 32 12.92 -0.73 -9.39
CA LEU A 32 12.98 0.02 -8.14
C LEU A 32 14.44 0.25 -7.76
N PRO A 33 14.79 1.42 -7.18
CA PRO A 33 16.15 1.70 -6.77
C PRO A 33 16.64 0.68 -5.72
N ASP A 34 17.92 0.31 -5.80
CA ASP A 34 18.58 -0.53 -4.81
C ASP A 34 18.69 0.24 -3.49
N GLY A 35 17.98 -0.23 -2.46
CA GLY A 35 17.91 0.44 -1.17
C GLY A 35 16.98 -0.27 -0.19
N ASP A 36 16.92 0.25 1.02
CA ASP A 36 16.10 -0.30 2.10
C ASP A 36 14.61 -0.15 1.74
N LYS A 37 14.00 -1.24 1.30
CA LYS A 37 12.59 -1.32 0.88
C LYS A 37 11.70 -1.36 2.12
N ASN A 38 11.80 -0.34 2.98
CA ASN A 38 10.94 -0.20 4.13
C ASN A 38 9.47 -0.24 3.66
N ALA A 39 8.63 -1.01 4.36
CA ALA A 39 7.21 -1.14 4.08
C ALA A 39 6.51 0.23 3.95
N ASP A 40 6.90 1.22 4.75
CA ASP A 40 6.33 2.57 4.67
C ASP A 40 6.65 3.29 3.36
N MET A 41 7.89 3.17 2.87
CA MET A 41 8.28 3.72 1.56
C MET A 41 7.47 3.04 0.44
N ILE A 42 7.33 1.71 0.49
CA ILE A 42 6.58 0.95 -0.52
C ILE A 42 5.09 1.30 -0.48
N ARG A 43 4.50 1.54 0.70
CA ARG A 43 3.12 2.05 0.84
C ARG A 43 2.96 3.40 0.17
N HIS A 44 3.81 4.37 0.49
CA HIS A 44 3.76 5.68 -0.14
C HIS A 44 3.97 5.61 -1.65
N LEU A 45 4.83 4.69 -2.11
CA LEU A 45 5.03 4.44 -3.53
C LEU A 45 3.81 3.77 -4.19
N LEU A 46 3.07 2.91 -3.49
CA LEU A 46 1.78 2.39 -3.97
C LEU A 46 0.77 3.52 -4.18
N VAL A 47 0.64 4.43 -3.21
CA VAL A 47 -0.24 5.61 -3.32
C VAL A 47 0.15 6.47 -4.51
N ALA A 48 1.46 6.69 -4.70
CA ALA A 48 1.99 7.43 -5.86
C ALA A 48 1.68 6.72 -7.17
N ALA A 49 1.90 5.41 -7.24
CA ALA A 49 1.65 4.61 -8.43
C ALA A 49 0.17 4.65 -8.84
N ASP A 50 -0.74 4.53 -7.86
CA ASP A 50 -2.18 4.64 -8.08
C ASP A 50 -2.57 6.05 -8.57
N ARG A 51 -2.06 7.10 -7.92
CA ARG A 51 -2.30 8.51 -8.29
C ARG A 51 -1.88 8.83 -9.73
N TYR A 52 -0.80 8.22 -10.21
CA TYR A 52 -0.28 8.43 -11.56
C TYR A 52 -0.66 7.31 -12.54
N ALA A 53 -1.60 6.43 -12.18
CA ALA A 53 -2.09 5.31 -13.01
C ALA A 53 -0.96 4.41 -13.54
N MET A 54 0.07 4.18 -12.72
CA MET A 54 1.21 3.32 -13.04
C MET A 54 0.94 1.88 -12.60
N GLU A 55 0.10 1.17 -13.34
CA GLU A 55 -0.37 -0.18 -12.98
C GLU A 55 0.76 -1.18 -12.71
N ARG A 56 1.83 -1.17 -13.52
CA ARG A 56 2.95 -2.09 -13.36
C ARG A 56 3.69 -1.85 -12.03
N LEU A 57 3.92 -0.59 -11.68
CA LEU A 57 4.51 -0.21 -10.38
C LEU A 57 3.58 -0.58 -9.22
N LYS A 58 2.27 -0.32 -9.39
CA LYS A 58 1.24 -0.68 -8.40
C LYS A 58 1.28 -2.18 -8.07
N LEU A 59 1.43 -3.04 -9.08
CA LEU A 59 1.58 -4.49 -8.90
C LEU A 59 2.88 -4.88 -8.21
N VAL A 60 4.01 -4.23 -8.54
CA VAL A 60 5.30 -4.48 -7.87
C VAL A 60 5.21 -4.12 -6.39
N CYS A 61 4.65 -2.95 -6.05
CA CYS A 61 4.47 -2.54 -4.66
C CYS A 61 3.57 -3.52 -3.89
N GLN A 62 2.45 -3.96 -4.49
CA GLN A 62 1.58 -4.99 -3.89
C GLN A 62 2.34 -6.29 -3.60
N SER A 63 3.13 -6.78 -4.55
CA SER A 63 3.89 -8.01 -4.38
C SER A 63 4.89 -7.92 -3.22
N ILE A 64 5.59 -6.78 -3.09
CA ILE A 64 6.54 -6.56 -2.00
C ILE A 64 5.80 -6.48 -0.65
N LEU A 65 4.65 -5.80 -0.60
CA LEU A 65 3.85 -5.70 0.62
C LEU A 65 3.30 -7.06 1.05
N CYS A 66 2.82 -7.89 0.11
CA CYS A 66 2.39 -9.26 0.41
C CYS A 66 3.51 -10.11 1.02
N GLN A 67 4.73 -10.00 0.49
CA GLN A 67 5.87 -10.79 0.99
C GLN A 67 6.37 -10.35 2.37
N ASN A 68 6.11 -9.11 2.75
CA ASN A 68 6.57 -8.52 4.02
C ASN A 68 5.43 -8.33 5.03
N LEU A 69 4.28 -9.01 4.85
CA LEU A 69 3.19 -8.97 5.81
C LEU A 69 3.65 -9.51 7.16
N ASN A 70 3.38 -8.72 8.20
CA ASN A 70 3.57 -9.12 9.59
C ASN A 70 2.37 -8.65 10.42
N VAL A 71 2.27 -9.16 11.64
CA VAL A 71 1.16 -8.85 12.56
C VAL A 71 0.99 -7.34 12.76
N ASP A 72 2.08 -6.59 12.93
CA ASP A 72 2.05 -5.14 13.19
C ASP A 72 1.60 -4.32 11.96
N THR A 73 1.89 -4.83 10.77
CA THR A 73 1.70 -4.10 9.50
C THR A 73 0.45 -4.51 8.76
N VAL A 74 -0.07 -5.73 8.94
CA VAL A 74 -1.16 -6.29 8.14
C VAL A 74 -2.41 -5.43 8.20
N ALA A 75 -2.74 -4.86 9.36
CA ALA A 75 -3.90 -3.99 9.52
C ALA A 75 -3.77 -2.73 8.64
N THR A 76 -2.62 -2.03 8.74
CA THR A 76 -2.35 -0.83 7.93
C THR A 76 -2.26 -1.13 6.44
N THR A 77 -1.68 -2.27 6.06
CA THR A 77 -1.57 -2.70 4.66
C THR A 77 -2.94 -3.07 4.08
N TRP A 78 -3.81 -3.72 4.85
CA TRP A 78 -5.17 -4.05 4.42
C TRP A 78 -6.01 -2.80 4.18
N ALA A 79 -5.97 -1.82 5.08
CA ALA A 79 -6.71 -0.56 4.91
C ALA A 79 -6.22 0.22 3.68
N LEU A 80 -4.91 0.22 3.44
CA LEU A 80 -4.31 0.83 2.25
C LEU A 80 -4.71 0.07 0.97
N ALA A 81 -4.80 -1.26 1.03
CA ALA A 81 -5.26 -2.09 -0.08
C ALA A 81 -6.74 -1.82 -0.42
N ASP A 82 -7.59 -1.64 0.61
CA ASP A 82 -8.99 -1.29 0.44
C ASP A 82 -9.15 0.09 -0.23
N GLN A 83 -8.45 1.09 0.31
CA GLN A 83 -8.48 2.47 -0.20
C GLN A 83 -8.07 2.60 -1.66
N HIS A 84 -7.07 1.81 -2.10
CA HIS A 84 -6.54 1.85 -3.47
C HIS A 84 -7.06 0.72 -4.36
N SER A 85 -8.14 0.04 -3.95
CA SER A 85 -8.78 -1.05 -4.70
C SER A 85 -7.79 -2.11 -5.19
N CYS A 86 -6.90 -2.54 -4.29
CA CYS A 86 -5.89 -3.57 -4.55
C CYS A 86 -6.40 -4.93 -4.05
N ASP A 87 -7.34 -5.53 -4.79
CA ASP A 87 -8.05 -6.75 -4.36
C ASP A 87 -7.11 -7.90 -3.98
N LYS A 88 -6.06 -8.13 -4.77
CA LYS A 88 -5.08 -9.20 -4.49
C LYS A 88 -4.33 -9.00 -3.17
N LEU A 89 -3.96 -7.76 -2.86
CA LEU A 89 -3.29 -7.43 -1.61
C LEU A 89 -4.26 -7.51 -0.43
N LYS A 90 -5.53 -7.11 -0.64
CA LYS A 90 -6.61 -7.22 0.32
C LYS A 90 -6.87 -8.68 0.71
N ASP A 91 -6.99 -9.56 -0.29
CA ASP A 91 -7.20 -11.00 -0.09
C ASP A 91 -6.03 -11.65 0.65
N ALA A 92 -4.79 -11.33 0.26
CA ALA A 92 -3.59 -11.84 0.94
C ALA A 92 -3.51 -11.40 2.41
N CYS A 93 -3.91 -10.16 2.72
CA CYS A 93 -3.99 -9.69 4.11
C CYS A 93 -5.07 -10.45 4.90
N LEU A 94 -6.23 -10.68 4.29
CA LEU A 94 -7.32 -11.42 4.92
C LEU A 94 -6.94 -12.87 5.19
N GLU A 95 -6.28 -13.53 4.23
CA GLU A 95 -5.78 -14.89 4.38
C GLU A 95 -4.73 -14.99 5.48
N TYR A 96 -3.79 -14.03 5.55
CA TYR A 96 -2.80 -13.97 6.62
C TYR A 96 -3.45 -13.89 8.01
N ILE A 97 -4.45 -13.02 8.17
CA ILE A 97 -5.17 -12.83 9.43
C ILE A 97 -5.98 -14.09 9.79
N ALA A 98 -6.64 -14.70 8.81
CA ALA A 98 -7.49 -15.87 9.01
C ALA A 98 -6.69 -17.14 9.35
N CYS A 99 -5.60 -17.41 8.62
CA CYS A 99 -4.84 -18.66 8.74
C CYS A 99 -3.88 -18.68 9.93
N SER A 100 -3.30 -17.53 10.32
CA SER A 100 -2.34 -17.49 11.43
C SER A 100 -3.00 -17.38 12.81
N ASN A 101 -4.34 -17.29 12.86
CA ASN A 101 -5.09 -16.88 14.05
C ASN A 101 -4.53 -15.60 14.68
N ALA A 102 -3.82 -14.78 13.90
CA ALA A 102 -3.17 -13.57 14.38
C ALA A 102 -4.15 -12.46 14.69
N MET A 103 -5.47 -12.67 14.51
CA MET A 103 -6.46 -11.65 14.83
C MET A 103 -6.32 -11.14 16.26
N ASP A 104 -6.07 -12.02 17.24
CA ASP A 104 -5.86 -11.62 18.64
C ASP A 104 -4.62 -10.72 18.80
N ALA A 105 -3.54 -11.02 18.07
CA ALA A 105 -2.32 -10.22 18.08
C ALA A 105 -2.48 -8.92 17.29
N VAL A 106 -3.18 -8.95 16.15
CA VAL A 106 -3.48 -7.79 15.29
C VAL A 106 -4.33 -6.78 16.03
N VAL A 107 -5.31 -7.21 16.83
CA VAL A 107 -6.15 -6.31 17.65
C VAL A 107 -5.32 -5.50 18.64
N GLU A 108 -4.20 -6.05 19.12
CA GLU A 108 -3.30 -5.34 20.03
C GLU A 108 -2.36 -4.34 19.34
N THR A 109 -2.22 -4.42 18.02
CA THR A 109 -1.33 -3.54 17.26
C THR A 109 -1.81 -2.10 17.23
N GLN A 110 -0.87 -1.17 17.15
CA GLN A 110 -1.20 0.24 16.96
C GLN A 110 -1.90 0.48 15.62
N GLY A 111 -1.59 -0.30 14.59
CA GLY A 111 -2.24 -0.23 13.29
C GLY A 111 -3.74 -0.46 13.38
N TYR A 112 -4.16 -1.51 14.09
CA TYR A 112 -5.58 -1.82 14.31
C TYR A 112 -6.27 -0.77 15.20
N LYS A 113 -5.60 -0.32 16.27
CA LYS A 113 -6.11 0.74 17.16
C LYS A 113 -6.34 2.05 16.41
N ASN A 114 -5.44 2.42 15.50
CA ASN A 114 -5.59 3.61 14.65
C ASN A 114 -6.78 3.46 13.69
N LEU A 115 -6.92 2.30 13.05
CA LEU A 115 -8.05 2.03 12.15
C LEU A 115 -9.39 2.14 12.87
N LYS A 116 -9.46 1.71 14.13
CA LYS A 116 -10.68 1.83 14.93
C LYS A 116 -11.14 3.28 15.13
N VAL A 117 -10.21 4.22 15.11
CA VAL A 117 -10.49 5.66 15.25
C VAL A 117 -10.74 6.30 13.89
N THR A 118 -9.95 5.95 12.87
CA THR A 118 -10.01 6.57 11.55
C THR A 118 -11.21 6.09 10.74
N ASP A 119 -11.50 4.79 10.75
CA ASP A 119 -12.58 4.20 9.97
C ASP A 119 -13.11 2.90 10.63
N PRO A 120 -14.15 3.01 11.48
CA PRO A 120 -14.74 1.84 12.14
C PRO A 120 -15.42 0.85 11.18
N SER A 121 -15.92 1.30 10.03
CA SER A 121 -16.60 0.45 9.03
C SER A 121 -15.65 -0.59 8.47
N LEU A 122 -14.43 -0.17 8.17
CA LEU A 122 -13.37 -1.03 7.68
C LEU A 122 -13.07 -2.20 8.64
N ILE A 123 -13.17 -1.99 9.96
CA ILE A 123 -12.99 -3.09 10.91
C ILE A 123 -14.11 -4.12 10.83
N VAL A 124 -15.36 -3.65 10.68
CA VAL A 124 -16.51 -4.55 10.54
C VAL A 124 -16.34 -5.42 9.29
N ASP A 125 -15.97 -4.82 8.17
CA ASP A 125 -15.73 -5.51 6.90
C ASP A 125 -14.58 -6.53 7.02
N LEU A 126 -13.49 -6.16 7.70
CA LEU A 126 -12.38 -7.06 8.00
C LEU A 126 -12.82 -8.28 8.82
N LEU A 127 -13.62 -8.06 9.87
CA LEU A 127 -14.13 -9.12 10.75
C LEU A 127 -15.14 -10.04 10.04
N GLU A 128 -15.98 -9.50 9.16
CA GLU A 128 -16.91 -10.30 8.37
C GLU A 128 -16.17 -11.14 7.33
N SER A 129 -15.18 -10.55 6.66
CA SER A 129 -14.38 -11.22 5.62
C SER A 129 -13.52 -12.35 6.21
N THR A 130 -12.89 -12.12 7.35
CA THR A 130 -12.11 -13.15 8.06
C THR A 130 -12.99 -14.32 8.55
N LYS A 131 -14.20 -14.04 9.05
CA LYS A 131 -15.17 -15.09 9.43
C LYS A 131 -15.62 -15.91 8.22
N LYS A 132 -15.86 -15.28 7.06
CA LYS A 132 -16.22 -15.97 5.82
C LYS A 132 -15.11 -16.93 5.38
N ILE A 133 -13.85 -16.50 5.41
CA ILE A 133 -12.70 -17.33 5.02
C ILE A 133 -12.52 -18.51 5.97
N ARG A 134 -12.68 -18.32 7.29
CA ARG A 134 -12.53 -19.40 8.27
C ARG A 134 -13.63 -20.47 8.19
N ASN A 135 -14.81 -20.10 7.67
CA ASN A 135 -15.97 -20.98 7.55
C ASN A 135 -16.11 -21.59 6.13
N ALA A 136 -15.25 -21.22 5.19
CA ALA A 136 -15.19 -21.75 3.84
C ALA A 136 -14.23 -22.94 3.77
#